data_AF-A0A6V7IXG1-F1
#
_entry.id   AF-A0A6V7IXG1-F1
#
_cell.length_a   1.000
_cell.length_b   1.000
_cell.length_c   1.000
_cell.angle_alpha   90.00
_cell.angle_beta   90.00
_cell.angle_gamma   90.00
#
_symmetry.space_group_name_H-M   'P 1'
#
loop_
_entity.id
_entity.type
_entity.pdbx_description
1 polymer ?
#
loop_
_entity_poly.entity_id
_entity_poly.type
_entity_poly.pdbx_seq_one_letter_code
_entity_poly.pdbx_strand_id
1 'polypeptide(L)' 'IIHRDLAARNVLVDHNKLCKIADFGMSRFANDDGECIETRHGRNALPIRWMAPESLIYSLFTVKTDVWSFGILMWEIVTL' A
#
# COMPACT_ATOMS: atom_id res chain seq x y z
N ILE A 1 -4.44 -10.70 0.49
CA ILE A 1 -3.20 -10.07 -0.02
C ILE A 1 -3.17 -8.65 0.55
N ILE A 2 -2.00 -8.19 0.97
CA ILE A 2 -1.73 -6.83 1.44
C ILE A 2 -0.81 -6.18 0.38
N HIS A 3 -1.17 -5.01 -0.13
CA HIS A 3 -0.52 -4.34 -1.25
C HIS A 3 0.77 -3.63 -0.85
N ARG A 4 0.74 -2.89 0.27
CA ARG A 4 1.90 -2.16 0.86
C ARG A 4 2.45 -0.99 0.04
N ASP A 5 1.93 -0.73 -1.16
CA ASP A 5 2.31 0.40 -2.03
C ASP A 5 1.09 0.98 -2.75
N LEU A 6 -0.04 1.08 -2.07
CA LEU A 6 -1.25 1.63 -2.68
C LEU A 6 -1.13 3.16 -2.79
N ALA A 7 -1.06 3.67 -4.02
CA ALA A 7 -0.91 5.08 -4.36
C ALA A 7 -1.45 5.35 -5.76
N ALA A 8 -1.74 6.62 -6.11
CA ALA A 8 -2.31 6.97 -7.42
C ALA A 8 -1.43 6.52 -8.60
N ARG A 9 -0.11 6.63 -8.47
CA ARG A 9 0.87 6.13 -9.46
C ARG A 9 0.73 4.63 -9.78
N ASN A 10 0.16 3.85 -8.86
CA ASN A 10 0.00 2.40 -8.97
C ASN A 10 -1.45 2.01 -9.32
N VAL A 11 -2.28 2.98 -9.73
CA VAL A 11 -3.62 2.74 -10.29
C VAL A 11 -3.58 3.09 -11.78
N LEU A 12 -3.73 2.07 -12.62
CA LEU A 12 -3.76 2.23 -14.07
C LEU A 12 -5.18 2.50 -14.54
N VAL A 13 -5.32 3.33 -15.58
CA VAL A 13 -6.60 3.67 -16.20
C VAL A 13 -6.61 3.19 -17.64
N ASP A 14 -7.58 2.37 -18.02
CA ASP A 14 -7.70 1.90 -19.39
C ASP A 14 -8.47 2.86 -20.31
N HIS A 15 -8.63 2.48 -21.59
CA HIS A 15 -9.33 3.28 -22.59
C HIS A 15 -10.82 3.54 -22.26
N ASN A 16 -11.44 2.68 -21.43
CA ASN A 16 -12.82 2.80 -20.98
C ASN A 16 -12.94 3.52 -19.63
N LYS A 17 -11.86 4.18 -19.17
CA LYS A 17 -11.79 4.83 -17.86
C LYS A 17 -11.98 3.86 -16.69
N LEU A 18 -11.69 2.57 -16.88
CA LEU A 18 -11.68 1.60 -15.79
C LEU A 18 -10.34 1.66 -15.04
N CYS A 19 -10.42 1.88 -13.73
CA CYS A 19 -9.26 1.87 -12.85
C CYS A 19 -8.91 0.43 -12.45
N LYS A 20 -7.62 0.09 -12.52
CA LYS A 20 -7.08 -1.22 -12.12
C LYS A 20 -5.85 -1.01 -11.25
N ILE A 21 -5.85 -1.66 -10.09
CA ILE A 21 -4.70 -1.67 -9.18
C ILE A 21 -3.56 -2.45 -9.83
N ALA A 22 -2.35 -1.90 -9.78
CA ALA A 22 -1.13 -2.46 -10.36
C ALA A 22 0.04 -2.38 -9.38
N ASP A 23 1.20 -2.89 -9.81
CA ASP A 23 2.45 -2.97 -9.04
C ASP A 23 2.34 -3.72 -7.70
N PHE A 24 2.27 -5.05 -7.80
CA PHE A 24 2.26 -5.95 -6.66
C PHE A 24 3.67 -6.35 -6.20
N GLY A 25 4.73 -5.64 -6.61
CA GLY A 25 6.12 -6.00 -6.29
C GLY A 25 6.42 -6.04 -4.78
N MET A 26 5.71 -5.21 -4.00
CA MET A 26 5.82 -5.17 -2.54
C MET A 26 4.77 -6.03 -1.82
N SER A 27 3.80 -6.57 -2.54
CA SER A 27 2.64 -7.25 -1.95
C SER A 27 3.02 -8.52 -1.21
N ARG A 28 2.25 -8.85 -0.16
CA ARG A 28 2.43 -10.07 0.64
C ARG A 28 1.10 -10.73 0.94
N PHE A 29 1.12 -12.03 1.18
CA PHE A 29 -0.02 -12.71 1.80
C PHE A 29 -0.01 -12.40 3.30
N ALA A 30 -1.20 -12.18 3.86
CA ALA A 30 -1.35 -12.10 5.30
C ALA A 30 -1.16 -13.51 5.88
N ASN A 31 -0.57 -13.59 7.07
CA ASN A 31 -0.52 -14.83 7.84
C ASN A 31 -1.93 -15.15 8.38
N ASP A 32 -2.09 -16.29 9.07
CA ASP A 32 -3.37 -16.74 9.62
C ASP A 32 -4.03 -15.70 10.56
N ASP A 33 -3.21 -14.88 11.23
CA ASP A 33 -3.66 -13.79 12.11
C ASP A 33 -4.08 -12.52 11.35
N GLY A 34 -4.03 -12.50 10.02
CA GLY A 34 -4.37 -11.34 9.20
C GLY A 34 -3.26 -10.28 9.10
N GLU A 35 -2.08 -10.57 9.65
CA GLU A 35 -0.95 -9.65 9.71
C GLU A 35 0.23 -10.10 8.85
N CYS A 36 1.06 -9.13 8.45
CA CYS A 36 2.35 -9.35 7.83
C CYS A 36 3.39 -8.51 8.59
N ILE A 37 4.21 -9.19 9.39
CA ILE A 37 5.30 -8.59 10.15
C ILE A 37 6.59 -8.87 9.39
N GLU A 38 7.25 -7.83 8.88
CA GLU A 38 8.58 -7.97 8.30
C GLU A 38 9.65 -7.60 9.35
N THR A 39 10.66 -8.46 9.50
CA THR A 39 11.92 -8.02 10.10
C THR A 39 12.55 -7.01 9.16
N ARG A 40 13.03 -5.87 9.69
CA ARG A 40 13.68 -4.80 8.92
C ARG A 40 14.89 -5.33 8.13
N HIS A 41 14.66 -5.93 6.98
CA HIS A 41 15.68 -6.46 6.09
C HIS A 41 15.64 -5.69 4.78
N GLY A 42 16.68 -4.89 4.56
CA GLY A 42 17.00 -4.31 3.26
C GLY A 42 16.41 -2.93 3.00
N ARG A 43 17.29 -2.02 2.53
CA ARG A 43 17.02 -0.64 2.09
C ARG A 43 16.16 -0.59 0.81
N ASN A 44 15.01 -1.22 0.76
CA ASN A 44 14.06 -0.91 -0.31
C ASN A 44 13.44 0.46 -0.01
N ALA A 45 13.35 1.32 -1.03
CA ALA A 45 12.73 2.62 -0.90
C ALA A 45 11.24 2.43 -0.55
N LEU A 46 10.87 2.70 0.71
CA LEU A 46 9.49 2.58 1.17
C LEU A 46 8.68 3.82 0.78
N PRO A 47 7.37 3.67 0.49
CA PRO A 47 6.49 4.77 0.11
C PRO A 47 6.03 5.56 1.35
N ILE A 48 6.96 6.19 2.07
CA ILE A 48 6.75 6.78 3.42
C ILE A 48 5.48 7.64 3.51
N ARG A 49 5.17 8.45 2.48
CA ARG A 49 4.00 9.35 2.48
C ARG A 49 2.64 8.63 2.45
N TRP A 50 2.60 7.37 2.03
CA TRP A 50 1.38 6.55 1.97
C TRP A 50 1.26 5.56 3.12
N MET A 51 2.31 5.40 3.93
CA MET A 51 2.34 4.37 4.97
C MET A 51 1.54 4.77 6.21
N ALA A 52 0.87 3.78 6.79
CA ALA A 52 0.22 3.89 8.09
C ALA A 52 1.26 4.09 9.22
N PRO A 53 0.91 4.78 10.32
CA PRO A 53 1.83 5.01 11.45
C PRO A 53 2.42 3.72 12.02
N GLU A 54 1.61 2.68 12.18
CA GLU A 54 2.04 1.36 12.65
C GLU A 54 3.03 0.68 11.71
N SER A 55 2.90 0.90 10.39
CA SER A 55 3.86 0.41 9.40
C SER A 55 5.20 1.16 9.47
N LEU A 56 5.16 2.47 9.76
CA LEU A 56 6.37 3.29 9.91
C LEU A 56 7.14 2.93 11.19
N ILE A 57 6.45 2.73 12.30
CA ILE A 57 7.06 2.51 13.61
C ILE A 57 7.47 1.04 13.78
N TYR A 58 6.52 0.13 13.53
CA TYR A 58 6.64 -1.29 13.88
C TYR A 58 6.87 -2.20 12.69
N SER A 59 6.89 -1.68 11.45
CA SER A 59 6.95 -2.51 10.24
C SER A 59 5.82 -3.54 10.17
N LEU A 60 4.67 -3.19 10.76
CA LEU A 60 3.45 -3.98 10.74
C LEU A 60 2.62 -3.61 9.51
N PHE A 61 2.26 -4.60 8.71
CA PHE A 61 1.40 -4.44 7.54
C PHE A 61 0.16 -5.32 7.68
N THR A 62 -1.00 -4.76 7.43
CA THR A 62 -2.28 -5.47 7.47
C THR A 62 -3.19 -4.94 6.35
N VAL A 63 -4.37 -5.53 6.18
CA VAL A 63 -5.38 -4.92 5.30
C VAL A 63 -5.73 -3.49 5.76
N LYS A 64 -5.64 -3.18 7.05
CA LYS A 64 -5.94 -1.83 7.58
C LYS A 64 -4.87 -0.81 7.22
N THR A 65 -3.62 -1.23 7.06
CA THR A 65 -2.56 -0.33 6.58
C THR A 65 -2.75 0.02 5.09
N ASP A 66 -3.32 -0.89 4.30
CA ASP A 66 -3.75 -0.56 2.93
C ASP A 66 -4.97 0.39 2.93
N VAL A 67 -5.88 0.27 3.90
CA VAL A 67 -7.00 1.24 4.07
C VAL A 67 -6.48 2.64 4.38
N TRP A 68 -5.44 2.78 5.20
CA TRP A 68 -4.76 4.07 5.41
C TRP A 68 -4.20 4.62 4.08
N SER A 69 -3.46 3.78 3.35
CA SER A 69 -2.87 4.13 2.06
C SER A 69 -3.95 4.55 1.05
N PHE A 70 -5.12 3.89 1.07
CA PHE A 70 -6.29 4.27 0.28
C PHE A 70 -6.80 5.67 0.63
N GLY A 71 -6.75 6.09 1.90
CA GLY A 71 -7.07 7.46 2.30
C GLY A 71 -6.16 8.49 1.63
N ILE A 72 -4.86 8.21 1.53
CA ILE A 72 -3.91 9.07 0.81
C ILE A 72 -4.17 9.02 -0.69
N LEU A 73 -4.46 7.86 -1.27
CA LEU A 73 -4.88 7.73 -2.68
C LEU A 73 -6.12 8.60 -2.98
N MET A 74 -7.12 8.59 -2.11
CA MET A 74 -8.30 9.44 -2.28
C MET A 74 -7.93 10.92 -2.24
N TRP A 75 -7.02 11.32 -1.36
CA TRP A 75 -6.50 12.70 -1.32
C TRP A 75 -5.78 13.06 -2.63
N GLU A 76 -4.94 12.17 -3.17
CA GLU A 76 -4.29 12.38 -4.48
C GLU A 76 -5.35 12.59 -5.57
N ILE A 77 -6.37 11.73 -5.64
CA ILE A 77 -7.43 11.83 -6.66
C ILE A 77 -8.16 13.18 -6.63
N VAL A 78 -8.37 13.77 -5.46
CA VAL A 78 -9.11 15.04 -5.33
C VAL A 78 -8.22 16.28 -5.44
N THR A 79 -6.89 16.15 -5.41
CA THR A 79 -5.97 17.30 -5.36
C THR A 79 -4.85 17.30 -6.41
N LEU A 80 -4.55 16.18 -7.06
CA LEU A 80 -3.48 16.00 -8.05
C LEU A 80 -4.03 15.51 -9.39
#